data_AF-A0A2N1NVY5-F1
#
_entry.id   AF-A0A2N1NVY5-F1
#
_cell.length_a   1.000
_cell.length_b   1.000
_cell.length_c   1.000
_cell.angle_alpha   90.00
_cell.angle_beta   90.00
_cell.angle_gamma   90.00
#
_symmetry.space_group_name_H-M   'P 1'
#
loop_
_entity.id
_entity.type
_entity.pdbx_description
1 polymer ?
#
loop_
_entity_poly.entity_id
_entity_poly.type
_entity_poly.pdbx_seq_one_letter_code
_entity_poly.pdbx_strand_id
1 'polypeptide(L)'
;MQKFSIARLGEFSVYSCLSLWPSSTRAEIVAIFLALLIAPENSNVTIYTDSLGAINSINSAFNSTTRTWLKKTNNLIIIKIIMLIREASINLKLVKIKGHSGIIGNDIADKLAKKGRYRNNLFRNNVDFINNILSYFPVFIDKPIEVNIRRFILKIY
;
A
#
# COMPACT_ATOMS: atom_id res chain seq x y z
N MET A 1 9.57 7.61 -2.10
CA MET A 1 8.44 7.29 -3.00
C MET A 1 9.07 6.51 -4.11
N GLN A 2 8.76 5.22 -4.20
CA GLN A 2 9.44 4.15 -4.96
C GLN A 2 8.45 3.47 -5.94
N LYS A 3 8.93 3.02 -7.10
CA LYS A 3 8.24 2.09 -8.01
C LYS A 3 8.75 0.67 -7.72
N PHE A 4 8.25 -0.39 -8.35
CA PHE A 4 8.88 -1.73 -8.32
C PHE A 4 8.88 -2.36 -9.72
N SER A 5 9.83 -3.27 -9.97
CA SER A 5 9.81 -4.24 -11.07
C SER A 5 9.48 -5.62 -10.49
N ILE A 6 8.50 -6.33 -11.06
CA ILE A 6 8.20 -7.73 -10.73
C ILE A 6 8.82 -8.59 -11.83
N ALA A 7 9.67 -9.55 -11.45
CA ALA A 7 10.28 -10.47 -12.41
C ALA A 7 9.34 -11.65 -12.70
N ARG A 8 9.05 -11.82 -14.00
CA ARG A 8 8.35 -12.91 -14.72
C ARG A 8 6.81 -12.93 -14.73
N LEU A 9 6.26 -12.04 -15.55
CA LEU A 9 5.53 -12.33 -16.81
C LEU A 9 5.18 -10.96 -17.43
N GLY A 10 6.02 -10.48 -18.37
CA GLY A 10 5.89 -9.14 -18.96
C GLY A 10 6.46 -8.01 -18.09
N GLU A 11 7.27 -7.12 -18.66
CA GLU A 11 7.84 -5.96 -17.97
C GLU A 11 6.78 -4.85 -17.79
N PHE A 12 5.86 -5.03 -16.85
CA PHE A 12 4.87 -4.00 -16.52
C PHE A 12 5.43 -3.00 -15.52
N SER A 13 5.15 -1.71 -15.74
CA SER A 13 5.69 -0.64 -14.91
C SER A 13 4.62 0.41 -14.57
N VAL A 14 4.18 0.46 -13.30
CA VAL A 14 3.10 1.37 -12.82
C VAL A 14 3.64 2.41 -11.83
N TYR A 15 3.16 3.66 -11.88
CA TYR A 15 3.54 4.72 -10.93
C TYR A 15 2.33 5.63 -10.65
N SER A 16 2.24 6.16 -9.42
CA SER A 16 1.18 7.06 -9.00
C SER A 16 1.70 8.13 -8.02
N CYS A 17 0.97 9.25 -7.94
CA CYS A 17 1.24 10.34 -7.02
C CYS A 17 0.36 10.21 -5.77
N LEU A 18 0.91 10.48 -4.58
CA LEU A 18 0.20 10.49 -3.30
C LEU A 18 0.10 11.91 -2.77
N SER A 19 -1.12 12.44 -2.67
CA SER A 19 -1.37 13.80 -2.16
C SER A 19 -1.76 13.83 -0.68
N LEU A 20 -2.45 12.81 -0.19
CA LEU A 20 -2.94 12.75 1.19
C LEU A 20 -2.05 11.86 2.06
N TRP A 21 -1.69 12.36 3.25
CA TRP A 21 -0.92 11.66 4.28
C TRP A 21 0.44 11.12 3.78
N PRO A 22 1.28 11.95 3.12
CA PRO A 22 2.50 11.46 2.49
C PRO A 22 3.47 10.89 3.52
N SER A 23 3.91 9.65 3.29
CA SER A 23 5.04 9.03 4.02
C SER A 23 5.74 8.02 3.10
N SER A 24 7.03 7.77 3.35
CA SER A 24 7.78 6.75 2.60
C SER A 24 7.10 5.38 2.71
N THR A 25 6.71 4.98 3.92
CA THR A 25 5.98 3.72 4.16
C THR A 25 4.67 3.64 3.37
N ARG A 26 3.90 4.74 3.27
CA ARG A 26 2.66 4.75 2.47
C ARG A 26 2.92 4.54 0.99
N ALA A 27 3.97 5.17 0.45
CA ALA A 27 4.38 4.95 -0.93
C ALA A 27 4.67 3.47 -1.20
N GLU A 28 5.39 2.82 -0.29
CA GLU A 28 5.70 1.39 -0.41
C GLU A 28 4.46 0.51 -0.31
N ILE A 29 3.55 0.81 0.61
CA ILE A 29 2.29 0.05 0.73
C ILE A 29 1.45 0.18 -0.55
N VAL A 30 1.35 1.38 -1.13
CA VAL A 30 0.63 1.61 -2.39
C VAL A 30 1.32 0.88 -3.55
N ALA A 31 2.64 0.86 -3.58
CA ALA A 31 3.38 0.14 -4.62
C ALA A 31 3.15 -1.38 -4.52
N ILE A 32 3.11 -1.94 -3.31
CA ILE A 32 2.71 -3.35 -3.07
C ILE A 32 1.28 -3.60 -3.54
N PHE A 33 0.34 -2.71 -3.23
CA PHE A 33 -1.06 -2.84 -3.69
C PHE A 33 -1.16 -2.89 -5.22
N LEU A 34 -0.47 -1.98 -5.92
CA LEU A 34 -0.45 -1.96 -7.39
C LEU A 34 0.19 -3.21 -7.99
N ALA A 35 1.24 -3.74 -7.35
CA ALA A 35 1.88 -5.00 -7.75
C ALA A 35 0.94 -6.19 -7.62
N LEU A 36 0.11 -6.22 -6.58
CA LEU A 36 -0.89 -7.28 -6.39
C LEU A 36 -2.06 -7.18 -7.36
N LEU A 37 -2.45 -5.97 -7.78
CA LEU A 37 -3.53 -5.79 -8.76
C LEU A 37 -3.23 -6.41 -10.13
N ILE A 38 -1.95 -6.55 -10.48
CA ILE A 38 -1.50 -7.18 -11.73
C ILE A 38 -1.10 -8.64 -11.55
N ALA A 39 -1.14 -9.17 -10.31
CA ALA A 39 -0.81 -10.55 -10.05
C ALA A 39 -1.98 -11.46 -10.49
N PRO A 40 -1.69 -12.64 -11.07
CA PRO A 40 -2.74 -13.60 -11.40
C PRO A 40 -3.38 -14.17 -10.14
N GLU A 41 -4.66 -14.54 -10.24
CA GLU A 41 -5.38 -15.25 -9.18
C GLU A 41 -4.74 -16.62 -8.88
N ASN A 42 -4.90 -17.11 -7.66
CA ASN A 42 -4.39 -18.40 -7.18
C ASN A 42 -2.86 -18.57 -7.32
N SER A 43 -2.11 -17.47 -7.18
CA SER A 43 -0.66 -17.45 -7.43
C SER A 43 0.18 -17.26 -6.17
N ASN A 44 1.44 -17.70 -6.25
CA ASN A 44 2.45 -17.42 -5.24
C ASN A 44 3.22 -16.17 -5.65
N VAL A 45 3.10 -15.08 -4.87
CA VAL A 45 3.71 -13.79 -5.18
C VAL A 45 4.78 -13.47 -4.14
N THR A 46 6.02 -13.27 -4.59
CA THR A 46 7.10 -12.75 -3.73
C THR A 46 7.44 -11.32 -4.12
N ILE A 47 7.31 -10.39 -3.17
CA ILE A 47 7.67 -8.98 -3.37
C ILE A 47 8.87 -8.63 -2.50
N TYR A 48 9.90 -8.08 -3.15
CA TYR A 48 11.09 -7.56 -2.50
C TYR A 48 10.92 -6.06 -2.28
N THR A 49 11.06 -5.60 -1.04
CA THR A 49 10.94 -4.18 -0.68
C THR A 49 11.99 -3.80 0.36
N ASP A 50 12.48 -2.57 0.30
CA ASP A 50 13.40 -2.03 1.31
C ASP A 50 12.66 -1.43 2.53
N SER A 51 11.32 -1.43 2.54
CA SER A 51 10.54 -0.85 3.63
C SER A 51 10.05 -1.89 4.62
N LEU A 52 10.79 -2.00 5.72
CA LEU A 52 10.37 -2.81 6.87
C LEU A 52 9.04 -2.30 7.46
N GLY A 53 8.80 -0.98 7.39
CA GLY A 53 7.54 -0.37 7.82
C GLY A 53 6.34 -0.90 7.03
N ALA A 54 6.48 -1.07 5.70
CA ALA A 54 5.42 -1.61 4.86
C ALA A 54 5.17 -3.09 5.17
N ILE A 55 6.24 -3.88 5.29
CA ILE A 55 6.18 -5.31 5.67
C ILE A 55 5.44 -5.49 6.99
N ASN A 56 5.84 -4.76 8.03
CA ASN A 56 5.23 -4.86 9.36
C ASN A 56 3.76 -4.41 9.35
N SER A 57 3.44 -3.36 8.58
CA SER A 57 2.08 -2.85 8.47
C SER A 57 1.13 -3.89 7.86
N ILE A 58 1.55 -4.57 6.79
CA ILE A 58 0.78 -5.61 6.12
C ILE A 58 0.72 -6.90 6.96
N ASN A 59 1.85 -7.38 7.48
CA ASN A 59 1.85 -8.62 8.27
C ASN A 59 1.00 -8.49 9.55
N SER A 60 1.02 -7.33 10.21
CA SER A 60 0.21 -7.10 11.41
C SER A 60 -1.29 -6.91 11.13
N ALA A 61 -1.69 -6.73 9.86
CA ALA A 61 -3.07 -6.52 9.46
C ALA A 61 -3.93 -7.79 9.59
N PHE A 62 -3.35 -8.95 9.28
CA PHE A 62 -4.05 -10.23 9.31
C PHE A 62 -4.63 -10.56 10.69
N ASN A 63 -4.01 -10.04 11.76
CA ASN A 63 -4.41 -10.26 13.15
C ASN A 63 -5.05 -9.02 13.81
N SER A 64 -5.44 -8.00 13.04
CA SER A 64 -5.95 -6.74 13.57
C SER A 64 -7.48 -6.74 13.77
N THR A 65 -7.95 -6.20 14.89
CA THR A 65 -9.37 -5.94 15.16
C THR A 65 -9.79 -4.56 14.65
N THR A 66 -11.09 -4.31 14.48
CA THR A 66 -11.62 -2.98 14.08
C THR A 66 -11.07 -1.83 14.95
N ARG A 67 -10.90 -2.07 16.26
CA ARG A 67 -10.33 -1.09 17.19
C ARG A 67 -8.84 -0.81 16.93
N THR A 68 -8.04 -1.81 16.58
CA THR A 68 -6.62 -1.59 16.27
C THR A 68 -6.45 -0.89 14.92
N TRP A 69 -7.35 -1.16 13.97
CA TRP A 69 -7.39 -0.46 12.69
C TRP A 69 -7.56 1.05 12.88
N LEU A 70 -8.55 1.52 13.63
CA LEU A 70 -8.79 2.96 13.82
C LEU A 70 -7.61 3.76 14.42
N LYS A 71 -6.61 3.07 15.00
CA LYS A 71 -5.42 3.70 15.60
C LYS A 71 -4.21 3.74 14.67
N LYS A 72 -4.16 2.87 13.67
CA LYS A 72 -3.04 2.71 12.75
C LYS A 72 -3.10 3.76 11.64
N THR A 73 -2.00 3.95 10.92
CA THR A 73 -1.95 4.79 9.71
C THR A 73 -2.07 3.91 8.47
N ASN A 74 -2.51 4.47 7.35
CA ASN A 74 -2.63 3.77 6.06
C ASN A 74 -3.61 2.59 6.06
N ASN A 75 -4.57 2.55 6.98
CA ASN A 75 -5.42 1.38 7.19
C ASN A 75 -6.24 1.01 5.97
N LEU A 76 -6.79 2.00 5.28
CA LEU A 76 -7.67 1.74 4.16
C LEU A 76 -6.94 1.01 3.03
N ILE A 77 -5.72 1.45 2.68
CA ILE A 77 -4.93 0.78 1.65
C ILE A 77 -4.47 -0.61 2.11
N ILE A 78 -4.15 -0.79 3.39
CA ILE A 78 -3.78 -2.11 3.91
C ILE A 78 -5.00 -3.05 3.87
N ILE A 79 -6.19 -2.58 4.23
CA ILE A 79 -7.43 -3.37 4.14
C ILE A 79 -7.70 -3.79 2.69
N LYS A 80 -7.52 -2.88 1.72
CA LYS A 80 -7.58 -3.21 0.28
C LYS A 80 -6.61 -4.33 -0.10
N ILE A 81 -5.38 -4.30 0.40
CA ILE A 81 -4.40 -5.37 0.17
C ILE A 81 -4.89 -6.70 0.76
N ILE A 82 -5.37 -6.71 2.01
CA ILE A 82 -5.84 -7.95 2.65
C ILE A 82 -7.04 -8.54 1.91
N MET A 83 -7.97 -7.69 1.45
CA MET A 83 -9.09 -8.12 0.63
C MET A 83 -8.65 -8.73 -0.69
N LEU A 84 -7.80 -8.01 -1.43
CA LEU A 84 -7.28 -8.47 -2.71
C LEU A 84 -6.57 -9.83 -2.58
N ILE A 85 -5.75 -10.01 -1.54
CA ILE A 85 -5.07 -11.28 -1.26
C ILE A 85 -6.07 -12.42 -1.04
N ARG A 86 -7.16 -12.17 -0.29
CA ARG A 86 -8.17 -13.18 0.01
C ARG A 86 -9.04 -13.51 -1.20
N GLU A 87 -9.50 -12.49 -1.92
CA GLU A 87 -10.39 -12.64 -3.07
C GLU A 87 -9.68 -13.32 -4.24
N ALA A 88 -8.44 -12.91 -4.54
CA ALA A 88 -7.63 -13.50 -5.60
C ALA A 88 -6.88 -14.77 -5.14
N SER A 89 -7.06 -15.24 -3.90
CA SER A 89 -6.35 -16.39 -3.32
C SER A 89 -4.82 -16.35 -3.51
N ILE A 90 -4.23 -15.17 -3.32
CA ILE A 90 -2.79 -14.95 -3.51
C ILE A 90 -2.04 -15.41 -2.25
N ASN A 91 -1.01 -16.22 -2.42
CA ASN A 91 -0.05 -16.51 -1.36
C ASN A 91 1.11 -15.51 -1.41
N LEU A 92 1.03 -14.46 -0.60
CA LEU A 92 1.99 -13.36 -0.58
C LEU A 92 3.16 -13.62 0.37
N LYS A 93 4.39 -13.51 -0.15
CA LYS A 93 5.62 -13.42 0.64
C LYS A 93 6.29 -12.06 0.46
N LEU A 94 6.47 -11.34 1.57
CA LEU A 94 7.22 -10.08 1.58
C LEU A 94 8.64 -10.32 2.07
N VAL A 95 9.65 -9.88 1.31
CA VAL A 95 11.07 -10.05 1.63
C VAL A 95 11.74 -8.68 1.78
N LYS A 96 12.34 -8.45 2.94
CA LYS A 96 13.14 -7.24 3.19
C LYS A 96 14.45 -7.33 2.41
N ILE A 97 14.75 -6.32 1.61
CA ILE A 97 16.06 -6.13 0.98
C ILE A 97 16.75 -4.88 1.55
N LYS A 98 18.07 -4.76 1.37
CA LYS A 98 18.80 -3.55 1.77
C LYS A 98 18.51 -2.45 0.76
N GLY A 99 18.13 -1.26 1.25
CA GLY A 99 17.99 -0.08 0.40
C GLY A 99 19.35 0.34 -0.15
N HIS A 100 19.39 0.81 -1.39
CA HIS A 100 20.60 1.35 -2.02
C HIS A 100 21.81 0.40 -2.03
N SER A 101 21.59 -0.91 -2.16
CA SER A 101 22.68 -1.90 -2.23
C SER A 101 23.03 -2.34 -3.66
N GLY A 102 22.70 -1.53 -4.67
CA GLY A 102 22.95 -1.85 -6.08
C GLY A 102 22.05 -2.95 -6.66
N ILE A 103 20.91 -3.22 -6.03
CA ILE A 103 19.91 -4.16 -6.57
C ILE A 103 19.19 -3.44 -7.72
N ILE A 104 19.46 -3.86 -8.95
CA ILE A 104 18.96 -3.23 -10.18
C ILE A 104 17.45 -2.99 -10.12
N GLY A 105 16.67 -4.00 -9.71
CA GLY A 105 15.21 -3.87 -9.57
C GLY A 105 14.78 -2.77 -8.59
N ASN A 106 15.50 -2.63 -7.47
CA ASN A 106 15.27 -1.60 -6.44
C ASN A 106 15.73 -0.20 -6.90
N ASP A 107 16.76 -0.12 -7.72
CA ASP A 107 17.23 1.17 -8.26
C ASP A 107 16.31 1.69 -9.38
N ILE A 108 15.80 0.79 -10.22
CA ILE A 108 14.78 1.08 -11.23
C ILE A 108 13.50 1.59 -10.55
N ALA A 109 13.09 0.87 -9.52
CA ALA A 109 12.07 1.22 -8.55
C ALA A 109 12.20 2.67 -8.03
N ASP A 110 13.31 2.98 -7.35
CA ASP A 110 13.59 4.31 -6.80
C ASP A 110 13.56 5.41 -7.88
N LYS A 111 14.22 5.17 -9.02
CA LYS A 111 14.29 6.14 -10.13
C LYS A 111 12.91 6.50 -10.66
N LEU A 112 12.04 5.51 -10.83
CA LEU A 112 10.76 5.75 -11.47
C LEU A 112 9.75 6.47 -10.57
N ALA A 113 9.83 6.30 -9.25
CA ALA A 113 8.96 7.09 -8.40
C ALA A 113 9.49 8.49 -8.07
N LYS A 114 10.80 8.75 -8.26
CA LYS A 114 11.28 10.12 -8.44
C LYS A 114 10.62 10.79 -9.66
N LYS A 115 10.42 10.06 -10.78
CA LYS A 115 9.71 10.57 -11.97
C LYS A 115 8.20 10.77 -11.73
N GLY A 116 7.56 9.91 -10.95
CA GLY A 116 6.12 9.98 -10.64
C GLY A 116 5.70 11.24 -9.86
N ARG A 117 6.65 11.93 -9.21
CA ARG A 117 6.41 13.17 -8.44
C ARG A 117 5.80 14.31 -9.27
N TYR A 118 6.05 14.33 -10.57
CA TYR A 118 5.74 15.46 -11.45
C TYR A 118 4.58 15.19 -12.43
N ARG A 119 3.79 14.12 -12.22
CA ARG A 119 2.74 13.69 -13.16
C ARG A 119 1.35 13.71 -12.51
N ASN A 120 0.32 13.95 -13.32
CA ASN A 120 -1.09 14.08 -12.91
C ASN A 120 -1.79 12.75 -12.52
N ASN A 121 -1.06 11.65 -12.41
CA ASN A 121 -1.62 10.32 -12.11
C ASN A 121 -1.80 10.14 -10.60
N LEU A 122 -2.82 10.79 -10.03
CA LEU A 122 -3.09 10.76 -8.60
C LEU A 122 -3.69 9.40 -8.17
N PHE A 123 -3.07 8.75 -7.19
CA PHE A 123 -3.69 7.61 -6.52
C PHE A 123 -4.81 8.09 -5.59
N ARG A 124 -6.05 7.74 -5.93
CA ARG A 124 -7.21 8.01 -5.11
C ARG A 124 -7.53 6.78 -4.27
N ASN A 125 -7.33 6.88 -2.96
CA ASN A 125 -7.68 5.82 -2.03
C ASN A 125 -9.05 6.06 -1.41
N ASN A 126 -10.11 6.05 -2.23
CA ASN A 126 -11.46 6.28 -1.75
C ASN A 126 -12.05 5.02 -1.09
N VAL A 127 -13.12 5.19 -0.31
CA VAL A 127 -13.90 4.08 0.26
C VAL A 127 -14.98 3.73 -0.75
N ASP A 128 -14.62 2.94 -1.76
CA ASP A 128 -15.50 2.65 -2.91
C ASP A 128 -16.23 1.31 -2.78
N PHE A 129 -16.06 0.60 -1.67
CA PHE A 129 -16.67 -0.70 -1.44
C PHE A 129 -16.95 -0.92 0.06
N ILE A 130 -17.98 -1.72 0.34
CA ILE A 130 -18.32 -2.22 1.67
C ILE A 130 -18.36 -3.73 1.56
N ASN A 131 -17.72 -4.43 2.49
CA ASN A 131 -17.80 -5.89 2.59
C ASN A 131 -17.76 -6.34 4.05
N ASN A 132 -17.74 -7.66 4.28
CA ASN A 132 -17.71 -8.24 5.63
C ASN A 132 -16.43 -7.89 6.43
N ILE A 133 -15.39 -7.39 5.77
CA ILE A 133 -14.12 -6.97 6.39
C ILE A 133 -14.14 -5.47 6.75
N LEU A 134 -14.81 -4.65 5.93
CA LEU A 134 -14.93 -3.21 6.12
C LEU A 134 -16.40 -2.78 5.98
N SER A 135 -17.13 -2.82 7.10
CA SER A 135 -18.52 -2.35 7.16
C SER A 135 -18.62 -0.82 7.25
N TYR A 136 -17.58 -0.15 7.74
CA TYR A 136 -17.54 1.30 7.92
C TYR A 136 -16.09 1.81 7.93
N PHE A 137 -15.83 2.97 7.33
CA PHE A 137 -14.56 3.67 7.41
C PHE A 137 -14.76 5.17 7.68
N PRO A 138 -14.02 5.78 8.61
CA PRO A 138 -14.18 7.19 8.95
C PRO A 138 -13.65 8.11 7.84
N VAL A 139 -14.45 9.12 7.48
CA VAL A 139 -14.19 10.07 6.40
C VAL A 139 -14.34 11.51 6.92
N PHE A 140 -13.50 12.44 6.45
CA PHE A 140 -13.59 13.87 6.71
C PHE A 140 -13.55 14.65 5.39
N ILE A 141 -14.62 15.39 5.08
CA ILE A 141 -14.78 16.12 3.80
C ILE A 141 -14.44 15.21 2.61
N ASP A 142 -15.14 14.07 2.52
CA ASP A 142 -14.98 13.03 1.49
C ASP A 142 -13.57 12.41 1.39
N LYS A 143 -12.68 12.69 2.35
CA LYS A 143 -11.33 12.12 2.43
C LYS A 143 -11.24 11.10 3.55
N PRO A 144 -10.83 9.85 3.26
CA PRO A 144 -10.65 8.85 4.30
C PRO A 144 -9.59 9.28 5.33
N ILE A 145 -9.92 9.10 6.61
CA ILE A 145 -9.03 9.40 7.72
C ILE A 145 -8.06 8.23 7.91
N GLU A 146 -6.91 8.31 7.25
CA GLU A 146 -5.87 7.26 7.29
C GLU A 146 -4.74 7.55 8.29
N VAL A 147 -5.08 8.30 9.33
CA VAL A 147 -4.24 8.58 10.49
C VAL A 147 -4.97 8.16 11.75
N ASN A 148 -4.28 8.18 12.90
CA ASN A 148 -4.91 7.88 14.18
C ASN A 148 -6.14 8.77 14.41
N ILE A 149 -7.34 8.17 14.49
CA ILE A 149 -8.59 8.93 14.49
C ILE A 149 -8.71 9.86 15.71
N ARG A 150 -8.26 9.43 16.89
CA ARG A 150 -8.30 10.26 18.11
C ARG A 150 -7.42 11.49 17.94
N ARG A 151 -6.20 11.32 17.41
CA ARG A 151 -5.28 12.45 17.14
C ARG A 151 -5.81 13.35 16.03
N PHE A 152 -6.52 12.80 15.05
CA PHE A 152 -7.14 13.59 14.00
C PHE A 152 -8.25 14.48 14.56
N ILE A 153 -9.18 13.90 15.34
CA ILE A 153 -10.27 14.64 15.98
C ILE A 153 -9.72 15.79 16.85
N LEU A 154 -8.67 15.53 17.65
CA LEU A 154 -8.03 16.56 18.49
C LEU A 154 -7.32 17.69 17.71
N LYS A 155 -7.13 17.55 16.40
CA LYS A 155 -6.49 18.59 15.56
C LYS A 155 -7.49 19.48 14.82
N ILE A 156 -8.74 19.03 14.70
CA ILE A 156 -9.79 19.75 13.98
C ILE A 156 -10.73 20.53 14.91
N TYR A 157 -10.58 20.32 16.23
CA TYR A 157 -11.07 21.19 17.29
C TYR A 157 -9.91 22.07 17.76
#